data_AF-A0A166SG42-F1
#
_entry.id   AF-A0A166SG42-F1
#
_cell.length_a   1.000
_cell.length_b   1.000
_cell.length_c   1.000
_cell.angle_alpha   90.00
_cell.angle_beta   90.00
_cell.angle_gamma   90.00
#
_symmetry.space_group_name_H-M   'P 1'
#
loop_
_entity.id
_entity.type
_entity.pdbx_description
1 polymer ?
#
loop_
_entity_poly.entity_id
_entity_poly.type
_entity_poly.pdbx_seq_one_letter_code
_entity_poly.pdbx_strand_id
1 'polypeptide(L)'
;LALKKAESRKVVLYTLSDGPLAAYHVHLYCESCKISYHHNFSVSQADDRLEHKFVERKVIDLWINMMLVLTSAINCARLYNLSIGQDSGPLLAGWPTYTLSSDHVWDAFIILSLLEDHQTQKSILCVPHGGGIWLYGHDKLHHVCDKCSHIFTDKDGNSRFYFVVVIDGISIGCPCCGKHNCHLPLPNNRHHFCATHEELNNQCAIVGCEEPVADRGPGLPKAFTCPNPEHQEIEQARTEKGQAHFVLKERLLQQRICAQFGRRRSHNKQIFVAPCGTIIARETFFGAEAISSIAEMIVRTYHINDLMPNHIFFDNNCTLGKFVQSNPIFQRVCLTVDIFHFACGHSESDTFCQQNCNPHAYPELLREDGQ
;
A
#
# COMPACT_ATOMS: atom_id res chain seq x y z
N LEU A 1 -3.02 -24.66 -33.90
CA LEU A 1 -2.20 -23.43 -33.80
C LEU A 1 -0.75 -23.84 -33.55
N ALA A 2 0.18 -23.48 -34.42
CA ALA A 2 1.59 -23.78 -34.20
C ALA A 2 2.17 -22.79 -33.18
N LEU A 3 2.50 -23.27 -31.98
CA LEU A 3 3.34 -22.57 -31.01
C LEU A 3 4.77 -22.59 -31.57
N LYS A 4 5.37 -21.43 -31.83
CA LYS A 4 6.55 -21.34 -32.70
C LYS A 4 7.88 -21.15 -31.98
N LYS A 5 7.89 -20.68 -30.73
CA LYS A 5 9.13 -20.40 -30.02
C LYS A 5 9.01 -20.67 -28.52
N ALA A 6 9.85 -21.56 -28.01
CA ALA A 6 10.06 -21.75 -26.58
C ALA A 6 11.29 -20.94 -26.16
N GLU A 7 11.10 -20.03 -25.21
CA GLU A 7 12.18 -19.20 -24.68
C GLU A 7 12.39 -19.51 -23.20
N SER A 8 13.63 -19.80 -22.83
CA SER A 8 14.03 -20.07 -21.45
C SER A 8 14.75 -18.88 -20.85
N ARG A 9 14.40 -18.54 -19.62
CA ARG A 9 15.10 -17.52 -18.80
C ARG A 9 15.55 -18.10 -17.47
N LYS A 10 16.67 -17.57 -16.96
CA LYS A 10 17.17 -17.87 -15.62
C LYS A 10 16.34 -17.11 -14.60
N VAL A 11 15.81 -17.81 -13.60
CA VAL A 11 14.98 -17.25 -12.53
C VAL A 11 15.40 -17.82 -11.18
N VAL A 12 14.92 -17.20 -10.10
CA VAL A 12 15.11 -17.72 -8.74
C VAL A 12 13.77 -18.21 -8.22
N LEU A 13 13.76 -19.42 -7.66
CA LEU A 13 12.63 -20.02 -6.96
C LEU A 13 12.92 -20.04 -5.46
N TYR A 14 12.11 -19.34 -4.67
CA TYR A 14 12.20 -19.31 -3.22
C TYR A 14 11.34 -20.43 -2.62
N THR A 15 11.98 -21.37 -1.93
CA THR A 15 11.32 -22.54 -1.31
C THR A 15 11.52 -22.53 0.20
N LEU A 16 10.59 -23.15 0.93
CA LEU A 16 10.69 -23.20 2.38
C LEU A 16 11.78 -24.19 2.86
N SER A 17 11.96 -25.30 2.15
CA SER A 17 12.83 -26.42 2.57
C SER A 17 14.28 -26.25 2.13
N ASP A 18 14.50 -25.85 0.88
CA ASP A 18 15.83 -25.86 0.23
C ASP A 18 16.38 -24.45 0.03
N GLY A 19 15.64 -23.44 0.50
CA GLY A 19 15.94 -22.03 0.29
C GLY A 19 15.82 -21.59 -1.18
N PRO A 20 16.56 -20.55 -1.59
CA PRO A 20 16.49 -20.04 -2.95
C PRO A 20 17.26 -20.95 -3.92
N LEU A 21 16.57 -21.38 -4.97
CA LEU A 21 17.05 -22.28 -6.00
C LEU A 21 17.16 -21.57 -7.35
N ALA A 22 18.24 -21.84 -8.07
CA ALA A 22 18.38 -21.50 -9.48
C ALA A 22 17.44 -22.37 -10.32
N ALA A 23 16.52 -21.74 -11.05
CA ALA A 23 15.56 -22.44 -11.91
C ALA A 23 15.48 -21.83 -13.33
N TYR A 24 15.02 -22.62 -14.29
CA TYR A 24 14.69 -22.14 -15.63
C TYR A 24 13.19 -21.96 -15.76
N HIS A 25 12.76 -20.76 -16.14
CA HIS A 25 11.38 -20.52 -16.53
C HIS A 25 11.28 -20.54 -18.05
N VAL A 26 10.47 -21.45 -18.57
CA VAL A 26 10.21 -21.60 -20.00
C VAL A 26 8.84 -21.03 -20.30
N HIS A 27 8.75 -20.18 -21.32
CA HIS A 27 7.50 -19.65 -21.84
C HIS A 27 7.41 -19.87 -23.35
N LEU A 28 6.18 -19.85 -23.84
CA LEU A 28 5.87 -20.08 -25.24
C LEU A 28 5.35 -18.79 -25.86
N TYR A 29 5.87 -18.43 -27.02
CA TYR A 29 5.40 -17.26 -27.76
C TYR A 29 4.63 -17.67 -29.01
N CYS A 30 3.45 -17.07 -29.19
CA CYS A 30 2.66 -17.20 -30.40
C CYS A 30 2.82 -15.95 -31.29
N GLU A 31 3.53 -16.11 -32.42
CA GLU A 31 3.75 -15.01 -33.37
C GLU A 31 2.47 -14.47 -34.02
N SER A 32 1.44 -15.31 -34.15
CA SER A 32 0.16 -14.94 -34.77
C SER A 32 -0.73 -14.16 -33.81
N CYS A 33 -0.87 -14.64 -32.57
CA CYS A 33 -1.71 -14.00 -31.56
C CYS A 33 -1.00 -12.87 -30.83
N LYS A 34 0.34 -12.77 -30.93
CA LYS A 34 1.19 -11.84 -30.16
C LYS A 34 1.00 -12.01 -28.65
N ILE A 35 0.86 -13.27 -28.21
CA ILE A 35 0.68 -13.66 -26.81
C ILE A 35 1.86 -14.50 -26.36
N SER A 36 2.43 -14.13 -25.21
CA SER A 36 3.36 -14.95 -24.43
C SER A 36 2.58 -15.77 -23.41
N TYR A 37 2.72 -17.09 -23.49
CA TYR A 37 2.10 -18.06 -22.58
C TYR A 37 3.13 -18.54 -21.56
N HIS A 38 2.88 -18.22 -20.31
CA HIS A 38 3.65 -18.66 -19.16
C HIS A 38 2.94 -19.85 -18.51
N HIS A 39 3.56 -20.47 -17.50
CA HIS A 39 2.98 -21.65 -16.86
C HIS A 39 1.58 -21.39 -16.28
N ASN A 40 1.36 -20.20 -15.72
CA ASN A 40 0.17 -19.85 -14.94
C ASN A 40 -0.52 -18.54 -15.39
N PHE A 41 -0.03 -17.89 -16.46
CA PHE A 41 -0.66 -16.68 -17.02
C PHE A 41 -0.28 -16.49 -18.49
N SER A 42 -0.93 -15.55 -19.17
CA SER A 42 -0.58 -15.13 -20.52
C SER A 42 -0.55 -13.62 -20.63
N VAL A 43 0.35 -13.08 -21.44
CA VAL A 43 0.51 -11.63 -21.65
C VAL A 43 0.32 -11.31 -23.13
N SER A 44 -0.55 -10.35 -23.44
CA SER A 44 -0.74 -9.83 -24.81
C SER A 44 0.10 -8.56 -25.01
N GLN A 45 0.74 -8.44 -26.18
CA GLN A 45 1.40 -7.21 -26.64
C GLN A 45 2.41 -6.58 -25.65
N ALA A 46 3.37 -7.34 -25.11
CA ALA A 46 4.35 -6.83 -24.15
C ALA A 46 5.80 -7.20 -24.46
N ASP A 47 6.72 -6.28 -24.12
CA ASP A 47 8.16 -6.50 -23.99
C ASP A 47 8.43 -7.15 -22.62
N ASP A 48 8.68 -8.46 -22.58
CA ASP A 48 8.79 -9.28 -21.37
C ASP A 48 10.13 -9.08 -20.62
N ARG A 49 10.42 -7.82 -20.25
CA ARG A 49 11.66 -7.40 -19.56
C ARG A 49 11.55 -7.39 -18.04
N LEU A 50 10.46 -7.89 -17.46
CA LEU A 50 10.30 -7.95 -16.02
C LEU A 50 11.18 -9.07 -15.45
N GLU A 51 11.87 -8.82 -14.32
CA GLU A 51 12.59 -9.86 -13.61
C GLU A 51 11.57 -10.79 -12.93
N HIS A 52 11.51 -12.05 -13.36
CA HIS A 52 10.57 -13.02 -12.81
C HIS A 52 11.23 -13.80 -11.68
N LYS A 53 10.67 -13.66 -10.48
CA LYS A 53 11.01 -14.45 -9.29
C LYS A 53 9.81 -15.29 -8.90
N PHE A 54 10.03 -16.53 -8.53
CA PHE A 54 8.99 -17.46 -8.09
C PHE A 54 9.11 -17.66 -6.59
N VAL A 55 7.97 -17.68 -5.89
CA VAL A 55 7.91 -17.95 -4.47
C VAL A 55 6.92 -19.09 -4.26
N GLU A 56 7.34 -20.13 -3.53
CA GLU A 56 6.45 -21.22 -3.13
C GLU A 56 5.34 -20.68 -2.22
N ARG A 57 4.09 -21.14 -2.41
CA ARG A 57 2.95 -20.72 -1.58
C ARG A 57 3.21 -20.85 -0.08
N LYS A 58 3.86 -21.94 0.36
CA LYS A 58 4.19 -22.17 1.78
C LYS A 58 5.07 -21.08 2.38
N VAL A 59 5.97 -20.50 1.57
CA VAL A 59 6.80 -19.38 1.99
C VAL A 59 5.96 -18.12 2.17
N ILE A 60 5.00 -17.89 1.27
CA ILE A 60 4.04 -16.78 1.37
C ILE A 60 3.16 -16.97 2.61
N ASP A 61 2.64 -18.17 2.86
CA ASP A 61 1.82 -18.51 4.03
C ASP A 61 2.60 -18.27 5.34
N LEU A 62 3.89 -18.63 5.37
CA LEU A 62 4.75 -18.31 6.51
C LEU A 62 4.83 -16.80 6.73
N TRP A 63 5.06 -16.00 5.68
CA TRP A 63 5.12 -14.54 5.80
C TRP A 63 3.79 -13.94 6.25
N ILE A 64 2.67 -14.44 5.75
CA ILE A 64 1.33 -14.03 6.20
C ILE A 64 1.19 -14.25 7.69
N ASN A 65 1.49 -15.47 8.17
CA ASN A 65 1.41 -15.79 9.59
C ASN A 65 2.35 -14.92 10.44
N MET A 66 3.57 -14.68 9.98
CA MET A 66 4.50 -13.79 10.67
C MET A 66 3.99 -12.34 10.75
N MET A 67 3.39 -11.84 9.66
CA MET A 67 2.82 -10.49 9.62
C MET A 67 1.58 -10.34 10.48
N LEU A 68 0.75 -11.39 10.61
CA LEU A 68 -0.38 -11.43 11.53
C LEU A 68 0.05 -11.37 13.00
N VAL A 69 1.22 -11.93 13.34
CA VAL A 69 1.66 -12.05 14.74
C VAL A 69 2.42 -10.83 15.25
N LEU A 70 3.03 -9.98 14.40
CA LEU A 70 3.67 -8.66 14.67
C LEU A 70 4.94 -8.40 13.82
N THR A 71 5.20 -9.14 12.74
CA THR A 71 6.41 -8.96 11.92
C THR A 71 6.16 -8.04 10.71
N SER A 72 7.14 -7.23 10.30
CA SER A 72 7.05 -6.44 9.06
C SER A 72 7.49 -7.24 7.83
N ALA A 73 7.07 -6.85 6.62
CA ALA A 73 7.56 -7.46 5.37
C ALA A 73 9.10 -7.36 5.21
N ILE A 74 9.71 -6.29 5.73
CA ILE A 74 11.18 -6.15 5.79
C ILE A 74 11.78 -7.25 6.67
N ASN A 75 11.20 -7.49 7.83
CA ASN A 75 11.66 -8.52 8.75
C ASN A 75 11.37 -9.93 8.22
N CYS A 76 10.28 -10.14 7.48
CA CYS A 76 10.01 -11.41 6.80
C CYS A 76 11.09 -11.73 5.76
N ALA A 77 11.43 -10.76 4.89
CA ALA A 77 12.50 -10.93 3.90
C ALA A 77 13.86 -11.15 4.57
N ARG A 78 14.18 -10.39 5.62
CA ARG A 78 15.43 -10.55 6.40
C ARG A 78 15.50 -11.92 7.05
N LEU A 79 14.43 -12.36 7.70
CA LEU A 79 14.38 -13.65 8.36
C LEU A 79 14.60 -14.76 7.34
N TYR A 80 13.88 -14.76 6.22
CA TYR A 80 14.10 -15.73 5.15
C TYR A 80 15.56 -15.75 4.69
N ASN A 81 16.15 -14.58 4.35
CA ASN A 81 17.54 -14.52 3.89
C ASN A 81 18.54 -15.05 4.94
N LEU A 82 18.27 -14.80 6.23
CA LEU A 82 19.16 -15.18 7.33
C LEU A 82 18.98 -16.64 7.78
N SER A 83 17.77 -17.17 7.73
CA SER A 83 17.46 -18.50 8.31
C SER A 83 17.33 -19.59 7.26
N ILE A 84 16.86 -19.24 6.06
CA ILE A 84 16.55 -20.19 4.99
C ILE A 84 17.52 -19.99 3.80
N GLY A 85 17.94 -18.76 3.54
CA GLY A 85 18.81 -18.40 2.42
C GLY A 85 20.32 -18.60 2.63
N GLN A 86 20.78 -19.09 3.79
CA GLN A 86 22.22 -19.23 4.07
C GLN A 86 22.87 -20.42 3.33
N ASP A 87 22.11 -21.47 3.04
CA ASP A 87 22.63 -22.70 2.42
C ASP A 87 22.52 -22.73 0.89
N SER A 88 21.96 -21.69 0.29
CA SER A 88 21.99 -21.56 -1.17
C SER A 88 23.41 -21.28 -1.61
N GLY A 89 24.07 -22.29 -2.17
CA GLY A 89 25.47 -22.28 -2.59
C GLY A 89 25.87 -21.12 -3.51
N PRO A 90 27.14 -21.09 -3.97
CA PRO A 90 27.71 -19.92 -4.64
C PRO A 90 26.85 -19.44 -5.82
N LEU A 91 26.68 -18.10 -5.89
CA LEU A 91 25.98 -17.43 -6.99
C LEU A 91 26.63 -17.82 -8.32
N LEU A 92 25.89 -18.57 -9.13
CA LEU A 92 26.34 -18.98 -10.46
C LEU A 92 26.42 -17.76 -11.38
N ALA A 93 27.48 -17.66 -12.19
CA ALA A 93 27.68 -16.52 -13.08
C ALA A 93 26.48 -16.30 -14.02
N GLY A 94 25.98 -15.07 -14.04
CA GLY A 94 24.83 -14.66 -14.87
C GLY A 94 23.46 -15.15 -14.38
N TRP A 95 23.33 -15.50 -13.09
CA TRP A 95 22.04 -15.76 -12.43
C TRP A 95 21.58 -14.55 -11.59
N PRO A 96 20.26 -14.32 -11.42
CA PRO A 96 19.76 -13.25 -10.57
C PRO A 96 20.15 -13.46 -9.09
N THR A 97 20.22 -12.37 -8.33
CA THR A 97 20.51 -12.43 -6.89
C THR A 97 19.48 -13.25 -6.12
N TYR A 98 19.98 -14.10 -5.21
CA TYR A 98 19.16 -14.87 -4.27
C TYR A 98 18.59 -14.02 -3.13
N THR A 99 18.95 -12.74 -3.01
CA THR A 99 18.43 -11.90 -1.92
C THR A 99 16.97 -11.51 -2.14
N LEU A 100 16.12 -11.80 -1.14
CA LEU A 100 14.77 -11.24 -1.05
C LEU A 100 14.79 -9.82 -0.46
N SER A 101 14.01 -8.93 -1.05
CA SER A 101 13.62 -7.64 -0.47
C SER A 101 12.19 -7.72 0.08
N SER A 102 11.80 -6.70 0.86
CA SER A 102 10.42 -6.53 1.30
C SER A 102 9.43 -6.35 0.15
N ASP A 103 9.88 -5.84 -1.00
CA ASP A 103 9.02 -5.63 -2.17
C ASP A 103 8.53 -7.00 -2.70
N HIS A 104 9.39 -8.03 -2.76
CA HIS A 104 8.94 -9.37 -3.17
C HIS A 104 7.93 -10.00 -2.20
N VAL A 105 8.05 -9.71 -0.89
CA VAL A 105 7.10 -10.22 0.12
C VAL A 105 5.72 -9.60 -0.12
N TRP A 106 5.68 -8.29 -0.35
CA TRP A 106 4.42 -7.60 -0.67
C TRP A 106 3.84 -8.04 -2.02
N ASP A 107 4.68 -8.16 -3.06
CA ASP A 107 4.23 -8.65 -4.36
C ASP A 107 3.63 -10.05 -4.25
N ALA A 108 4.29 -10.96 -3.54
CA ALA A 108 3.81 -12.32 -3.33
C ALA A 108 2.49 -12.36 -2.56
N PHE A 109 2.35 -11.55 -1.51
CA PHE A 109 1.11 -11.41 -0.76
C PHE A 109 -0.05 -10.89 -1.63
N ILE A 110 0.19 -9.81 -2.39
CA ILE A 110 -0.82 -9.19 -3.23
C ILE A 110 -1.26 -10.15 -4.34
N ILE A 111 -0.30 -10.80 -5.01
CA ILE A 111 -0.57 -11.73 -6.10
C ILE A 111 -1.35 -12.94 -5.56
N LEU A 112 -0.93 -13.54 -4.44
CA LEU A 112 -1.66 -14.65 -3.83
C LEU A 112 -3.09 -14.26 -3.47
N SER A 113 -3.28 -13.10 -2.82
CA SER A 113 -4.61 -12.60 -2.44
C SER A 113 -5.52 -12.40 -3.66
N LEU A 114 -4.99 -11.82 -4.75
CA LEU A 114 -5.76 -11.63 -5.99
C LEU A 114 -6.13 -12.97 -6.63
N LEU A 115 -5.20 -13.94 -6.65
CA LEU A 115 -5.46 -15.26 -7.20
C LEU A 115 -6.52 -16.01 -6.39
N GLU A 116 -6.47 -15.95 -5.06
CA GLU A 116 -7.45 -16.58 -4.17
C GLU A 116 -8.84 -15.95 -4.29
N ASP A 117 -8.93 -14.62 -4.42
CA ASP A 117 -10.20 -13.91 -4.63
C ASP A 117 -10.85 -14.34 -5.96
N HIS A 118 -10.08 -14.30 -7.06
CA HIS A 118 -10.57 -14.72 -8.37
C HIS A 118 -10.91 -16.22 -8.41
N GLN A 119 -10.16 -17.07 -7.71
CA GLN A 119 -10.50 -18.49 -7.55
C GLN A 119 -11.84 -18.66 -6.83
N THR A 120 -12.08 -17.89 -5.77
CA THR A 120 -13.35 -17.91 -5.01
C THR A 120 -14.53 -17.45 -5.86
N GLN A 121 -14.32 -16.41 -6.67
CA GLN A 121 -15.33 -15.86 -7.57
C GLN A 121 -15.50 -16.66 -8.87
N LYS A 122 -14.68 -17.69 -9.10
CA LYS A 122 -14.62 -18.46 -10.36
C LYS A 122 -14.41 -17.57 -11.58
N SER A 123 -13.56 -16.56 -11.45
CA SER A 123 -13.24 -15.58 -12.50
C SER A 123 -11.75 -15.62 -12.84
N ILE A 124 -11.37 -14.94 -13.93
CA ILE A 124 -9.97 -14.86 -14.39
C ILE A 124 -9.41 -13.50 -13.97
N LEU A 125 -8.25 -13.51 -13.30
CA LEU A 125 -7.53 -12.27 -12.95
C LEU A 125 -6.95 -11.63 -14.21
N CYS A 126 -7.39 -10.42 -14.52
CA CYS A 126 -6.91 -9.61 -15.65
C CYS A 126 -6.22 -8.35 -15.11
N VAL A 127 -4.93 -8.17 -15.40
CA VAL A 127 -4.13 -7.02 -14.90
C VAL A 127 -3.64 -6.16 -16.07
N PRO A 128 -3.84 -4.82 -16.03
CA PRO A 128 -3.33 -3.94 -17.06
C PRO A 128 -1.80 -3.80 -16.97
N HIS A 129 -1.14 -3.64 -18.13
CA HIS A 129 0.32 -3.66 -18.25
C HIS A 129 1.05 -2.57 -17.42
N GLY A 130 0.38 -1.45 -17.13
CA GLY A 130 0.96 -0.33 -16.39
C GLY A 130 0.99 -0.49 -14.86
N GLY A 131 0.62 -1.65 -14.30
CA GLY A 131 0.60 -1.88 -12.84
C GLY A 131 -0.41 -1.02 -12.07
N GLY A 132 -1.14 -0.14 -12.76
CA GLY A 132 -2.26 0.59 -12.21
C GLY A 132 -3.46 -0.34 -12.14
N ILE A 133 -3.70 -0.96 -10.98
CA ILE A 133 -5.06 -1.35 -10.63
C ILE A 133 -5.81 -0.03 -10.42
N TRP A 134 -6.31 0.54 -11.52
CA TRP A 134 -6.96 1.84 -11.55
C TRP A 134 -8.18 1.82 -10.63
N LEU A 135 -8.06 2.65 -9.61
CA LEU A 135 -9.06 3.45 -8.91
C LEU A 135 -10.45 3.37 -9.55
N TYR A 136 -11.37 2.65 -8.90
CA TYR A 136 -12.68 3.11 -8.42
C TYR A 136 -13.50 1.84 -8.14
N GLY A 137 -13.73 1.53 -6.85
CA GLY A 137 -14.50 0.38 -6.39
C GLY A 137 -16.02 0.52 -6.57
N HIS A 138 -16.48 1.08 -7.69
CA HIS A 138 -17.90 1.37 -7.87
C HIS A 138 -18.79 0.10 -7.87
N ASP A 139 -18.28 -1.05 -8.34
CA ASP A 139 -19.08 -2.27 -8.42
C ASP A 139 -19.52 -2.83 -7.05
N LYS A 140 -18.86 -2.44 -5.96
CA LYS A 140 -19.18 -2.93 -4.60
C LYS A 140 -19.84 -1.87 -3.72
N LEU A 141 -20.17 -0.70 -4.27
CA LEU A 141 -20.86 0.35 -3.54
C LEU A 141 -22.26 -0.09 -3.07
N HIS A 142 -22.92 -0.95 -3.85
CA HIS A 142 -24.22 -1.54 -3.52
C HIS A 142 -24.12 -2.85 -2.72
N HIS A 143 -22.98 -3.12 -2.09
CA HIS A 143 -22.81 -4.37 -1.35
C HIS A 143 -23.75 -4.43 -0.14
N VAL A 144 -24.64 -5.42 -0.14
CA VAL A 144 -25.53 -5.76 0.98
C VAL A 144 -25.40 -7.25 1.26
N CYS A 145 -25.14 -7.61 2.52
CA CYS A 145 -25.18 -8.99 2.99
C CYS A 145 -25.54 -9.03 4.48
N ASP A 146 -25.90 -10.21 4.98
CA ASP A 146 -26.38 -10.40 6.36
C ASP A 146 -25.37 -10.01 7.45
N LYS A 147 -24.09 -9.87 7.10
CA LYS A 147 -23.04 -9.37 8.02
C LYS A 147 -22.88 -7.85 7.99
N CYS A 148 -23.25 -7.24 6.86
CA CYS A 148 -22.97 -5.84 6.54
C CYS A 148 -24.21 -4.94 6.72
N SER A 149 -25.40 -5.54 6.79
CA SER A 149 -26.66 -4.86 7.05
C SER A 149 -27.41 -5.49 8.21
N HIS A 150 -28.03 -4.66 9.05
CA HIS A 150 -28.85 -5.09 10.18
C HIS A 150 -30.20 -4.37 10.18
N ILE A 151 -31.28 -5.10 10.44
CA ILE A 151 -32.60 -4.49 10.68
C ILE A 151 -32.80 -4.45 12.19
N PHE A 152 -32.79 -3.25 12.75
CA PHE A 152 -33.03 -3.02 14.16
C PHE A 152 -34.46 -2.55 14.37
N THR A 153 -35.15 -3.15 15.35
CA THR A 153 -36.51 -2.75 15.75
C THR A 153 -36.42 -2.04 17.09
N ASP A 154 -36.85 -0.78 17.12
CA ASP A 154 -36.85 0.01 18.34
C ASP A 154 -37.92 -0.45 19.34
N LYS A 155 -37.88 0.12 20.55
CA LYS A 155 -38.83 -0.20 21.63
C LYS A 155 -40.28 0.14 21.29
N ASP A 156 -40.50 1.01 20.30
CA ASP A 156 -41.81 1.44 19.83
C ASP A 156 -42.32 0.57 18.67
N GLY A 157 -41.54 -0.45 18.26
CA GLY A 157 -41.89 -1.41 17.21
C GLY A 157 -41.53 -0.96 15.79
N ASN A 158 -40.78 0.13 15.62
CA ASN A 158 -40.36 0.58 14.29
C ASN A 158 -39.06 -0.11 13.88
N SER A 159 -39.10 -0.84 12.77
CA SER A 159 -37.91 -1.45 12.18
C SER A 159 -37.23 -0.49 11.20
N ARG A 160 -35.90 -0.36 11.31
CA ARG A 160 -35.07 0.42 10.37
C ARG A 160 -33.90 -0.41 9.89
N PHE A 161 -33.53 -0.20 8.63
CA PHE A 161 -32.35 -0.80 8.02
C PHE A 161 -31.11 0.04 8.33
N TYR A 162 -30.05 -0.61 8.79
CA TYR A 162 -28.76 0.01 9.10
C TYR A 162 -27.66 -0.60 8.24
N PHE A 163 -26.88 0.29 7.61
CA PHE A 163 -25.67 -0.04 6.87
C PHE A 163 -24.46 0.63 7.52
N VAL A 164 -23.39 -0.14 7.67
CA VAL A 164 -22.17 0.25 8.39
C VAL A 164 -20.97 0.18 7.47
N VAL A 165 -20.09 1.17 7.58
CA VAL A 165 -18.80 1.21 6.87
C VAL A 165 -17.68 1.43 7.87
N VAL A 166 -16.57 0.74 7.68
CA VAL A 166 -15.31 0.95 8.41
C VAL A 166 -14.32 1.63 7.48
N ILE A 167 -13.67 2.68 7.97
CA ILE A 167 -12.64 3.44 7.26
C ILE A 167 -11.32 3.19 7.97
N ASP A 168 -10.32 2.75 7.22
CA ASP A 168 -8.99 2.47 7.75
C ASP A 168 -7.88 2.87 6.76
N GLY A 169 -6.73 3.24 7.30
CA GLY A 169 -5.54 3.62 6.55
C GLY A 169 -4.53 2.49 6.53
N ILE A 170 -4.41 1.77 5.41
CA ILE A 170 -3.35 0.76 5.28
C ILE A 170 -2.04 1.41 4.83
N SER A 171 -0.96 1.13 5.56
CA SER A 171 0.39 1.63 5.29
C SER A 171 1.08 0.93 4.11
N ILE A 172 0.41 0.88 2.96
CA ILE A 172 0.97 0.40 1.70
C ILE A 172 1.49 1.61 0.91
N GLY A 173 2.72 2.02 1.21
CA GLY A 173 3.36 3.09 0.47
C GLY A 173 3.69 2.65 -0.96
N CYS A 174 3.12 3.28 -1.98
CA CYS A 174 3.50 3.09 -3.38
C CYS A 174 4.52 4.18 -3.78
N PRO A 175 5.53 3.88 -4.63
CA PRO A 175 6.39 4.91 -5.19
C PRO A 175 5.57 6.04 -5.82
N CYS A 176 5.86 7.28 -5.44
CA CYS A 176 5.17 8.46 -5.96
C CYS A 176 6.18 9.58 -6.28
N CYS A 177 5.70 10.63 -6.93
CA CYS A 177 6.49 11.83 -7.18
C CYS A 177 7.04 12.40 -5.86
N GLY A 178 8.31 12.83 -5.89
CA GLY A 178 9.01 13.42 -4.74
C GLY A 178 8.42 14.76 -4.29
N LYS A 179 7.77 15.49 -5.20
CA LYS A 179 7.05 16.73 -4.88
C LYS A 179 5.91 16.41 -3.91
N HIS A 180 5.85 17.14 -2.81
CA HIS A 180 4.82 16.95 -1.80
C HIS A 180 3.42 17.05 -2.40
N ASN A 181 2.57 16.08 -2.05
CA ASN A 181 1.18 15.97 -2.50
C ASN A 181 0.97 16.00 -4.04
N CYS A 182 1.96 15.54 -4.82
CA CYS A 182 1.80 15.37 -6.26
C CYS A 182 1.12 14.03 -6.58
N HIS A 183 0.02 14.08 -7.35
CA HIS A 183 -0.81 12.93 -7.69
C HIS A 183 -0.50 12.36 -9.08
N LEU A 184 0.41 13.00 -9.83
CA LEU A 184 0.80 12.55 -11.16
C LEU A 184 1.66 11.30 -11.07
N PRO A 185 1.44 10.30 -11.95
CA PRO A 185 2.20 9.07 -11.95
C PRO A 185 3.67 9.33 -12.33
N LEU A 186 4.55 8.50 -11.79
CA LEU A 186 5.94 8.43 -12.24
C LEU A 186 5.98 7.81 -13.65
N PRO A 187 6.88 8.26 -14.55
CA PRO A 187 7.07 7.63 -15.86
C PRO A 187 7.41 6.14 -15.76
N ASN A 188 8.19 5.76 -14.73
CA ASN A 188 8.39 4.38 -14.31
C ASN A 188 8.89 4.33 -12.87
N ASN A 189 8.99 3.12 -12.30
CA ASN A 189 9.41 2.91 -10.91
C ASN A 189 10.83 3.38 -10.59
N ARG A 190 11.69 3.68 -11.57
CA ARG A 190 13.05 4.18 -11.35
C ARG A 190 13.11 5.70 -11.18
N HIS A 191 12.05 6.44 -11.53
CA HIS A 191 12.03 7.90 -11.44
C HIS A 191 11.70 8.37 -10.01
N HIS A 192 12.25 9.52 -9.62
CA HIS A 192 11.94 10.18 -8.34
C HIS A 192 10.80 11.20 -8.47
N PHE A 193 10.64 11.79 -9.66
CA PHE A 193 9.63 12.80 -9.94
C PHE A 193 8.82 12.44 -11.19
N CYS A 194 7.61 12.97 -11.29
CA CYS A 194 6.78 12.84 -12.48
C CYS A 194 7.32 13.72 -13.62
N ALA A 195 6.80 13.55 -14.83
CA ALA A 195 7.26 14.29 -16.02
C ALA A 195 7.17 15.82 -15.87
N THR A 196 6.21 16.32 -15.08
CA THR A 196 6.03 17.76 -14.82
C THR A 196 6.93 18.31 -13.72
N HIS A 197 7.65 17.45 -13.01
CA HIS A 197 8.51 17.81 -11.88
C HIS A 197 9.94 17.28 -12.09
N GLU A 198 10.31 16.97 -13.33
CA GLU A 198 11.61 16.40 -13.69
C GLU A 198 12.76 17.35 -13.34
N GLU A 199 12.52 18.65 -13.41
CA GLU A 199 13.46 19.72 -13.06
C GLU A 199 13.92 19.65 -11.59
N LEU A 200 13.09 19.11 -10.69
CA LEU A 200 13.45 18.93 -9.28
C LEU A 200 14.57 17.91 -9.09
N ASN A 201 14.88 17.07 -10.09
CA ASN A 201 16.09 16.24 -10.06
C ASN A 201 17.38 17.07 -10.10
N ASN A 202 17.32 18.37 -10.44
CA ASN A 202 18.46 19.28 -10.48
C ASN A 202 18.56 20.16 -9.23
N GLN A 203 17.65 19.99 -8.27
CA GLN A 203 17.65 20.72 -7.00
C GLN A 203 18.26 19.85 -5.90
N CYS A 204 18.93 20.49 -4.93
CA CYS A 204 19.47 19.83 -3.75
C CYS A 204 18.40 18.99 -3.02
N ALA A 205 18.71 17.74 -2.70
CA ALA A 205 17.81 16.80 -2.03
C ALA A 205 17.62 17.10 -0.52
N ILE A 206 18.31 18.11 0.02
CA ILE A 206 18.09 18.58 1.39
C ILE A 206 16.78 19.36 1.45
N VAL A 207 15.89 18.96 2.36
CA VAL A 207 14.58 19.59 2.54
C VAL A 207 14.78 21.04 2.96
N GLY A 208 14.22 21.96 2.17
CA GLY A 208 14.35 23.42 2.39
C GLY A 208 15.53 24.06 1.67
N CYS A 209 16.34 23.30 0.93
CA CYS A 209 17.40 23.85 0.08
C CYS A 209 16.90 23.99 -1.37
N GLU A 210 17.06 25.19 -1.96
CA GLU A 210 16.67 25.49 -3.34
C GLU A 210 17.85 25.56 -4.32
N GLU A 211 19.07 25.40 -3.81
CA GLU A 211 20.29 25.43 -4.62
C GLU A 211 20.36 24.25 -5.59
N PRO A 212 20.95 24.44 -6.78
CA PRO A 212 21.14 23.37 -7.75
C PRO A 212 22.14 22.32 -7.24
N VAL A 213 21.98 21.08 -7.69
CA VAL A 213 22.91 19.99 -7.40
C VAL A 213 24.31 20.30 -7.92
N ALA A 214 25.33 19.84 -7.20
CA ALA A 214 26.72 20.04 -7.59
C ALA A 214 27.04 19.32 -8.91
N ASP A 215 27.75 20.01 -9.81
CA ASP A 215 28.33 19.37 -10.99
C ASP A 215 29.61 18.62 -10.58
N ARG A 216 29.61 17.30 -10.77
CA ARG A 216 30.79 16.45 -10.51
C ARG A 216 31.67 16.29 -11.74
N GLY A 217 31.26 16.82 -12.89
CA GLY A 217 31.95 16.66 -14.15
C GLY A 217 31.55 15.40 -14.92
N PRO A 218 32.03 15.28 -16.16
CA PRO A 218 31.61 14.23 -17.09
C PRO A 218 32.03 12.83 -16.61
N GLY A 219 31.11 11.87 -16.68
CA GLY A 219 31.36 10.46 -16.37
C GLY A 219 31.20 10.06 -14.90
N LEU A 220 30.92 11.02 -14.00
CA LEU A 220 30.62 10.74 -12.60
C LEU A 220 29.10 10.68 -12.33
N PRO A 221 28.65 9.92 -11.31
CA PRO A 221 27.25 9.87 -10.93
C PRO A 221 26.74 11.26 -10.56
N LYS A 222 25.52 11.60 -10.99
CA LYS A 222 24.85 12.85 -10.63
C LYS A 222 24.82 13.03 -9.11
N ALA A 223 25.21 14.21 -8.63
CA ALA A 223 25.08 14.55 -7.22
C ALA A 223 23.60 14.68 -6.84
N PHE A 224 23.29 14.38 -5.58
CA PHE A 224 21.98 14.65 -4.99
C PHE A 224 21.98 15.98 -4.22
N THR A 225 23.13 16.52 -3.83
CA THR A 225 23.22 17.77 -3.05
C THR A 225 23.95 18.88 -3.79
N CYS A 226 23.70 20.13 -3.36
CA CYS A 226 24.42 21.30 -3.84
C CYS A 226 25.90 21.33 -3.38
N PRO A 227 26.72 22.29 -3.84
CA PRO A 227 28.12 22.43 -3.43
C PRO A 227 28.37 22.78 -1.96
N ASN A 228 27.33 22.94 -1.13
CA ASN A 228 27.50 23.18 0.30
C ASN A 228 28.20 21.97 0.95
N PRO A 229 29.37 22.15 1.60
CA PRO A 229 30.11 21.07 2.26
C PRO A 229 29.25 20.24 3.21
N GLU A 230 28.38 20.86 4.01
CA GLU A 230 27.51 20.14 4.95
C GLU A 230 26.55 19.19 4.22
N HIS A 231 26.00 19.62 3.09
CA HIS A 231 25.10 18.77 2.31
C HIS A 231 25.85 17.65 1.58
N GLN A 232 27.05 17.94 1.07
CA GLN A 232 27.91 16.95 0.43
C GLN A 232 28.37 15.86 1.41
N GLU A 233 28.70 16.22 2.65
CA GLU A 233 29.04 15.26 3.71
C GLU A 233 27.86 14.31 4.00
N ILE A 234 26.63 14.82 4.01
CA ILE A 234 25.42 13.99 4.19
C ILE A 234 25.26 13.01 3.01
N GLU A 235 25.48 13.45 1.78
CA GLU A 235 25.42 12.56 0.60
C GLU A 235 26.55 11.52 0.59
N GLN A 236 27.76 11.92 0.97
CA GLN A 236 28.91 11.03 1.08
C GLN A 236 28.65 9.94 2.12
N ALA A 237 28.13 10.31 3.30
CA ALA A 237 27.77 9.36 4.35
C ALA A 237 26.71 8.33 3.92
N ARG A 238 25.82 8.69 2.99
CA ARG A 238 24.87 7.75 2.36
C ARG A 238 25.58 6.75 1.45
N THR A 239 26.50 7.23 0.60
CA THR A 239 27.21 6.41 -0.39
C THR A 239 28.14 5.40 0.28
N GLU A 240 28.76 5.79 1.39
CA GLU A 240 29.69 4.97 2.16
C GLU A 240 29.02 3.84 2.97
N LYS A 241 27.68 3.83 3.11
CA LYS A 241 26.97 2.86 3.98
C LYS A 241 25.79 2.18 3.32
N GLY A 242 26.07 1.02 2.73
CA GLY A 242 25.08 -0.05 2.55
C GLY A 242 24.61 -0.73 3.85
N GLN A 243 24.95 -0.24 5.07
CA GLN A 243 24.79 -1.03 6.31
C GLN A 243 24.27 -0.35 7.60
N ALA A 244 23.90 0.94 7.68
CA ALA A 244 23.26 1.42 8.93
C ALA A 244 22.39 2.69 8.79
N HIS A 245 21.09 2.48 8.63
CA HIS A 245 20.05 3.53 8.62
C HIS A 245 19.97 4.32 9.95
N PHE A 246 20.39 3.71 11.07
CA PHE A 246 20.30 4.32 12.41
C PHE A 246 21.31 5.46 12.62
N VAL A 247 22.54 5.32 12.12
CA VAL A 247 23.59 6.34 12.25
C VAL A 247 23.26 7.60 11.44
N LEU A 248 22.63 7.43 10.27
CA LEU A 248 22.18 8.55 9.45
C LEU A 248 21.03 9.31 10.13
N LYS A 249 20.06 8.58 10.71
CA LYS A 249 18.94 9.19 11.44
C LYS A 249 19.42 10.03 12.63
N GLU A 250 20.39 9.53 13.39
CA GLU A 250 20.93 10.23 14.57
C GLU A 250 21.71 11.50 14.19
N ARG A 251 22.51 11.48 13.11
CA ARG A 251 23.21 12.66 12.60
C ARG A 251 22.27 13.73 12.04
N LEU A 252 21.25 13.32 11.28
CA LEU A 252 20.22 14.24 10.78
C LEU A 252 19.45 14.89 11.93
N LEU A 253 19.17 14.16 13.01
CA LEU A 253 18.56 14.71 14.22
C LEU A 253 19.49 15.69 14.96
N GLN A 254 20.79 15.39 15.05
CA GLN A 254 21.79 16.29 15.66
C GLN A 254 21.96 17.59 14.87
N GLN A 255 21.92 17.53 13.53
CA GLN A 255 22.07 18.69 12.65
C GLN A 255 20.72 19.40 12.36
N ARG A 256 19.58 18.83 12.75
CA ARG A 256 18.22 19.28 12.37
C ARG A 256 18.01 19.44 10.86
N ILE A 257 18.77 18.70 10.06
CA ILE A 257 18.67 18.70 8.60
C ILE A 257 17.89 17.45 8.18
N CYS A 258 16.98 17.58 7.21
CA CYS A 258 16.26 16.44 6.63
C CYS A 258 16.63 16.32 5.15
N ALA A 259 16.77 15.09 4.64
CA ALA A 259 17.17 14.84 3.27
C ALA A 259 16.27 13.78 2.61
N GLN A 260 15.84 14.03 1.38
CA GLN A 260 15.01 13.13 0.59
C GLN A 260 15.82 12.46 -0.53
N PHE A 261 16.78 11.62 -0.15
CA PHE A 261 17.61 10.89 -1.11
C PHE A 261 16.91 9.69 -1.76
N GLY A 262 15.95 9.10 -1.05
CA GLY A 262 15.16 7.97 -1.52
C GLY A 262 13.94 8.43 -2.30
N ARG A 263 13.33 7.49 -3.03
CA ARG A 263 12.01 7.71 -3.63
C ARG A 263 10.98 8.00 -2.54
N ARG A 264 10.14 9.01 -2.76
CA ARG A 264 8.98 9.25 -1.91
C ARG A 264 7.98 8.12 -2.13
N ARG A 265 7.29 7.73 -1.05
CA ARG A 265 6.17 6.80 -1.11
C ARG A 265 4.92 7.52 -0.64
N SER A 266 3.75 7.11 -1.15
CA SER A 266 2.47 7.58 -0.63
C SER A 266 2.39 7.32 0.88
N HIS A 267 1.67 8.18 1.59
CA HIS A 267 1.48 8.07 3.04
C HIS A 267 0.76 6.78 3.39
N ASN A 268 -0.45 6.61 2.86
CA ASN A 268 -1.28 5.43 3.07
C ASN A 268 -2.23 5.22 1.88
N LYS A 269 -2.86 4.05 1.86
CA LYS A 269 -4.07 3.82 1.07
C LYS A 269 -5.24 3.88 2.05
N GLN A 270 -6.11 4.86 1.89
CA GLN A 270 -7.36 4.85 2.63
C GLN A 270 -8.29 3.82 2.01
N ILE A 271 -8.91 2.98 2.82
CA ILE A 271 -9.87 1.98 2.38
C ILE A 271 -11.18 2.14 3.14
N PHE A 272 -12.29 1.97 2.43
CA PHE A 272 -13.62 1.82 3.00
C PHE A 272 -14.00 0.35 2.89
N VAL A 273 -14.31 -0.26 4.01
CA VAL A 273 -14.51 -1.70 4.15
C VAL A 273 -15.85 -1.93 4.81
N ALA A 274 -16.66 -2.79 4.21
CA ALA A 274 -17.89 -3.27 4.82
C ALA A 274 -17.54 -4.28 5.94
N PRO A 275 -18.32 -4.43 7.03
CA PRO A 275 -18.03 -5.37 8.14
C PRO A 275 -17.70 -6.82 7.75
N CYS A 276 -18.15 -7.26 6.58
CA CYS A 276 -17.93 -8.56 5.97
C CYS A 276 -16.56 -8.70 5.28
N GLY A 277 -15.74 -7.66 5.27
CA GLY A 277 -14.40 -7.62 4.65
C GLY A 277 -14.37 -7.11 3.21
N THR A 278 -15.53 -6.80 2.61
CA THR A 278 -15.60 -6.26 1.24
C THR A 278 -15.03 -4.85 1.20
N ILE A 279 -14.00 -4.62 0.38
CA ILE A 279 -13.50 -3.27 0.10
C ILE A 279 -14.49 -2.57 -0.83
N ILE A 280 -15.14 -1.52 -0.34
CA ILE A 280 -16.11 -0.70 -1.07
C ILE A 280 -15.37 0.34 -1.92
N ALA A 281 -14.45 1.06 -1.30
CA ALA A 281 -13.69 2.10 -1.98
C ALA A 281 -12.26 2.15 -1.45
N ARG A 282 -11.36 2.72 -2.25
CA ARG A 282 -9.99 2.96 -1.83
C ARG A 282 -9.41 4.16 -2.55
N GLU A 283 -8.50 4.85 -1.87
CA GLU A 283 -7.84 6.03 -2.39
C GLU A 283 -6.40 6.11 -1.90
N THR A 284 -5.53 6.76 -2.67
CA THR A 284 -4.12 6.95 -2.30
C THR A 284 -3.93 8.32 -1.70
N PHE A 285 -3.47 8.35 -0.46
CA PHE A 285 -3.16 9.59 0.24
C PHE A 285 -1.66 9.80 0.15
N PHE A 286 -1.22 10.85 -0.57
CA PHE A 286 0.18 11.04 -0.93
C PHE A 286 0.99 11.77 0.15
N GLY A 287 0.41 12.84 0.72
CA GLY A 287 1.11 13.73 1.63
C GLY A 287 0.88 13.43 3.10
N ALA A 288 -0.37 13.13 3.47
CA ALA A 288 -0.83 12.91 4.83
C ALA A 288 -2.23 12.28 4.80
N GLU A 289 -2.64 11.71 5.92
CA GLU A 289 -4.03 11.35 6.20
C GLU A 289 -4.81 12.59 6.71
N ALA A 290 -5.11 13.52 5.79
CA ALA A 290 -5.81 14.75 6.14
C ALA A 290 -7.31 14.52 6.30
N ILE A 291 -7.91 15.03 7.40
CA ILE A 291 -9.35 14.93 7.69
C ILE A 291 -10.21 15.51 6.56
N SER A 292 -9.77 16.60 5.93
CA SER A 292 -10.45 17.19 4.78
C SER A 292 -10.51 16.22 3.59
N SER A 293 -9.43 15.49 3.33
CA SER A 293 -9.36 14.48 2.26
C SER A 293 -10.23 13.27 2.57
N ILE A 294 -10.30 12.84 3.84
CA ILE A 294 -11.23 11.79 4.28
C ILE A 294 -12.68 12.21 4.07
N ALA A 295 -13.06 13.42 4.51
CA ALA A 295 -14.40 13.95 4.33
C ALA A 295 -14.78 14.04 2.84
N GLU A 296 -13.88 14.53 1.99
CA GLU A 296 -14.09 14.58 0.54
C GLU A 296 -14.27 13.19 -0.07
N MET A 297 -13.44 12.21 0.34
CA MET A 297 -13.56 10.83 -0.11
C MET A 297 -14.91 10.19 0.29
N ILE A 298 -15.41 10.45 1.50
CA ILE A 298 -16.73 9.99 1.96
C ILE A 298 -17.83 10.57 1.08
N VAL A 299 -17.83 11.89 0.88
CA VAL A 299 -18.83 12.58 0.05
C VAL A 299 -18.81 12.05 -1.38
N ARG A 300 -17.62 11.94 -1.98
CA ARG A 300 -17.46 11.44 -3.35
C ARG A 300 -17.92 9.99 -3.50
N THR A 301 -17.68 9.16 -2.51
CA THR A 301 -18.03 7.73 -2.57
C THR A 301 -19.54 7.52 -2.38
N TYR A 302 -20.15 8.15 -1.37
CA TYR A 302 -21.51 7.81 -0.97
C TYR A 302 -22.55 8.87 -1.30
N HIS A 303 -22.26 10.16 -1.11
CA HIS A 303 -23.25 11.21 -1.29
C HIS A 303 -23.69 11.36 -2.75
N ILE A 304 -22.72 11.32 -3.67
CA ILE A 304 -22.98 11.42 -5.11
C ILE A 304 -23.94 10.31 -5.59
N ASN A 305 -23.95 9.17 -4.89
CA ASN A 305 -24.74 8.00 -5.24
C ASN A 305 -26.00 7.84 -4.39
N ASP A 306 -26.27 8.74 -3.44
CA ASP A 306 -27.36 8.66 -2.45
C ASP A 306 -27.33 7.36 -1.62
N LEU A 307 -26.12 6.91 -1.26
CA LEU A 307 -25.88 5.65 -0.53
C LEU A 307 -25.14 5.90 0.79
N MET A 308 -25.39 7.04 1.43
CA MET A 308 -24.72 7.38 2.67
C MET A 308 -24.99 6.32 3.75
N PRO A 309 -23.96 5.74 4.38
CA PRO A 309 -24.15 4.78 5.45
C PRO A 309 -24.79 5.43 6.67
N ASN A 310 -25.45 4.61 7.49
CA ASN A 310 -25.99 5.07 8.77
C ASN A 310 -24.86 5.27 9.78
N HIS A 311 -23.84 4.41 9.74
CA HIS A 311 -22.68 4.45 10.63
C HIS A 311 -21.38 4.39 9.84
N ILE A 312 -20.45 5.27 10.20
CA ILE A 312 -19.06 5.23 9.74
C ILE A 312 -18.18 5.03 10.96
N PHE A 313 -17.40 3.95 10.97
CA PHE A 313 -16.33 3.71 11.92
C PHE A 313 -15.02 4.21 11.36
N PHE A 314 -14.35 5.06 12.11
CA PHE A 314 -13.03 5.60 11.79
C PHE A 314 -12.35 5.96 13.10
N ASP A 315 -11.08 5.62 13.24
CA ASP A 315 -10.31 5.85 14.47
C ASP A 315 -10.28 7.35 14.81
N ASN A 316 -10.17 8.25 13.84
CA ASN A 316 -10.14 9.69 14.07
C ASN A 316 -11.49 10.38 13.84
N ASN A 317 -12.60 9.69 14.14
CA ASN A 317 -13.95 10.24 14.01
C ASN A 317 -14.21 11.46 14.90
N CYS A 318 -13.50 11.59 16.02
CA CYS A 318 -13.60 12.78 16.88
C CYS A 318 -13.21 14.05 16.12
N THR A 319 -12.11 14.02 15.36
CA THR A 319 -11.65 15.18 14.57
C THR A 319 -12.50 15.35 13.32
N LEU A 320 -12.88 14.26 12.67
CA LEU A 320 -13.78 14.30 11.52
C LEU A 320 -15.13 14.92 11.90
N GLY A 321 -15.74 14.48 13.00
CA GLY A 321 -17.02 14.99 13.51
C GLY A 321 -16.98 16.48 13.80
N LYS A 322 -15.91 16.98 14.44
CA LYS A 322 -15.70 18.43 14.63
C LYS A 322 -15.59 19.17 13.29
N PHE A 323 -14.87 18.59 12.33
CA PHE A 323 -14.67 19.19 11.01
C PHE A 323 -15.96 19.25 10.18
N VAL A 324 -16.82 18.24 10.25
CA VAL A 324 -18.05 18.14 9.44
C VAL A 324 -19.32 18.55 10.18
N GLN A 325 -19.24 19.05 11.42
CA GLN A 325 -20.40 19.36 12.26
C GLN A 325 -21.42 20.31 11.59
N SER A 326 -20.94 21.28 10.81
CA SER A 326 -21.78 22.23 10.08
C SER A 326 -22.21 21.72 8.68
N ASN A 327 -21.73 20.56 8.25
CA ASN A 327 -22.00 20.02 6.92
C ASN A 327 -23.30 19.20 6.91
N PRO A 328 -24.35 19.62 6.17
CA PRO A 328 -25.64 18.94 6.12
C PRO A 328 -25.56 17.49 5.66
N ILE A 329 -24.56 17.14 4.85
CA ILE A 329 -24.39 15.79 4.29
C ILE A 329 -24.17 14.75 5.41
N PHE A 330 -23.50 15.15 6.49
CA PHE A 330 -23.14 14.26 7.60
C PHE A 330 -24.18 14.23 8.72
N GLN A 331 -25.23 15.05 8.67
CA GLN A 331 -26.22 15.14 9.76
C GLN A 331 -27.02 13.86 9.99
N ARG A 332 -27.09 12.98 8.98
CA ARG A 332 -27.79 11.69 9.06
C ARG A 332 -26.86 10.50 9.27
N VAL A 333 -25.57 10.76 9.50
CA VAL A 333 -24.54 9.74 9.65
C VAL A 333 -24.02 9.77 11.07
N CYS A 334 -23.99 8.62 11.71
CA CYS A 334 -23.35 8.42 12.99
C CYS A 334 -21.85 8.19 12.77
N LEU A 335 -21.02 9.05 13.38
CA LEU A 335 -19.56 9.01 13.29
C LEU A 335 -18.99 8.38 14.57
N THR A 336 -18.99 7.07 14.58
CA THR A 336 -18.68 6.26 15.77
C THR A 336 -17.19 5.92 15.80
N VAL A 337 -16.49 6.13 16.91
CA VAL A 337 -15.11 5.63 17.04
C VAL A 337 -15.14 4.13 17.34
N ASP A 338 -14.09 3.40 16.95
CA ASP A 338 -13.98 1.99 17.33
C ASP A 338 -13.82 1.83 18.86
N ILE A 339 -14.19 0.66 19.38
CA ILE A 339 -14.19 0.38 20.84
C ILE A 339 -12.78 0.44 21.42
N PHE A 340 -11.75 0.04 20.67
CA PHE A 340 -10.36 0.10 21.13
C PHE A 340 -9.88 1.56 21.22
N HIS A 341 -10.21 2.38 20.23
CA HIS A 341 -9.94 3.81 20.24
C HIS A 341 -10.69 4.51 21.38
N PHE A 342 -11.94 4.14 21.63
CA PHE A 342 -12.71 4.65 22.75
C PHE A 342 -12.13 4.23 24.11
N ALA A 343 -11.71 2.97 24.27
CA ALA A 343 -11.20 2.43 25.52
C ALA A 343 -9.74 2.81 25.82
N CYS A 344 -8.91 3.05 24.80
CA CYS A 344 -7.46 3.21 24.95
C CYS A 344 -6.91 4.53 24.37
N GLY A 345 -7.64 5.23 23.51
CA GLY A 345 -7.14 6.35 22.71
C GLY A 345 -7.40 7.74 23.28
N HIS A 346 -8.43 7.91 24.11
CA HIS A 346 -8.81 9.21 24.68
C HIS A 346 -8.83 9.18 26.20
N SER A 347 -8.53 10.32 26.83
CA SER A 347 -8.80 10.51 28.25
C SER A 347 -10.30 10.63 28.49
N GLU A 348 -10.78 10.19 29.66
CA GLU A 348 -12.19 10.34 30.09
C GLU A 348 -12.68 11.81 30.06
N SER A 349 -11.76 12.76 30.00
CA SER A 349 -12.02 14.21 29.88
C SER A 349 -12.32 14.70 28.46
N ASP A 350 -12.20 13.88 27.40
CA ASP A 350 -12.63 14.26 26.06
C ASP A 350 -14.15 14.13 25.90
N THR A 351 -14.85 15.19 26.32
CA THR A 351 -16.31 15.24 26.33
C THR A 351 -16.92 15.15 24.93
N PHE A 352 -16.20 15.56 23.88
CA PHE A 352 -16.74 15.51 22.52
C PHE A 352 -16.88 14.07 22.04
N CYS A 353 -15.84 13.25 22.25
CA CYS A 353 -15.85 11.83 21.88
C CYS A 353 -16.99 11.10 22.60
N GLN A 354 -17.11 11.31 23.92
CA GLN A 354 -18.14 10.70 24.76
C GLN A 354 -19.57 11.04 24.31
N GLN A 355 -19.80 12.27 23.86
CA GLN A 355 -21.13 12.76 23.46
C GLN A 355 -21.51 12.44 22.02
N ASN A 356 -20.54 12.40 21.09
CA ASN A 356 -20.81 12.41 19.66
C ASN A 356 -20.29 11.18 18.92
N CYS A 357 -19.36 10.42 19.51
CA CYS A 357 -18.68 9.31 18.84
C CYS A 357 -18.75 7.98 19.62
N ASN A 358 -19.42 7.95 20.78
CA ASN A 358 -19.47 6.76 21.64
C ASN A 358 -20.35 5.64 21.02
N PRO A 359 -19.79 4.46 20.71
CA PRO A 359 -20.57 3.34 20.16
C PRO A 359 -21.70 2.87 21.07
N HIS A 360 -21.53 2.93 22.40
CA HIS A 360 -22.56 2.52 23.36
C HIS A 360 -23.80 3.44 23.37
N ALA A 361 -23.71 4.62 22.75
CA ALA A 361 -24.85 5.52 22.62
C ALA A 361 -25.87 5.04 21.56
N TYR A 362 -25.53 4.01 20.77
CA TYR A 362 -26.34 3.51 19.66
C TYR A 362 -26.85 2.09 19.96
N PRO A 363 -28.12 1.94 20.40
CA PRO A 363 -28.69 0.64 20.75
C PRO A 363 -28.64 -0.39 19.62
N GLU A 364 -28.70 0.07 18.36
CA GLU A 364 -28.62 -0.78 17.17
C GLU A 364 -27.23 -1.40 16.93
N LEU A 365 -26.20 -0.90 17.60
CA LEU A 365 -24.83 -1.43 17.53
C LEU A 365 -24.53 -2.41 18.66
N LEU A 366 -25.39 -2.49 19.68
CA LEU A 366 -25.22 -3.36 20.84
C LEU A 366 -25.72 -4.77 20.55
N ARG A 367 -25.05 -5.75 21.15
CA ARG A 367 -25.55 -7.14 21.21
C ARG A 367 -26.70 -7.25 22.21
N GLU A 368 -27.37 -8.41 22.21
CA GLU A 368 -28.50 -8.69 23.12
C GLU A 368 -28.13 -8.60 24.62
N ASP A 369 -26.85 -8.79 24.96
CA ASP A 369 -26.30 -8.64 26.31
C ASP A 369 -25.88 -7.20 26.66
N GLY A 370 -26.05 -6.26 25.73
CA GLY A 370 -25.70 -4.85 25.90
C GLY A 370 -24.22 -4.52 25.70
N GLN A 371 -23.43 -5.45 25.16
CA GLN A 371 -22.02 -5.25 24.81
C GLN A 371 -21.80 -4.84 23.35
#